data_AF-A0A0C2MZZ7-F1
#
_entry.id   AF-A0A0C2MZZ7-F1
#
_cell.length_a   1.000
_cell.length_b   1.000
_cell.length_c   1.000
_cell.angle_alpha   90.00
_cell.angle_beta   90.00
_cell.angle_gamma   90.00
#
_symmetry.space_group_name_H-M   'P 1'
#
loop_
_entity.id
_entity.type
_entity.pdbx_description
1 polymer ?
#
loop_
_entity_poly.entity_id
_entity_poly.type
_entity_poly.pdbx_seq_one_letter_code
_entity_poly.pdbx_strand_id
1 'polypeptide(L)'
;MGIGDAVEKNDAIILARDNAVKNLHKVPLQSNHSLIHRVKTKMNRLHISFDPRPDGYGLRCHRIIKSMCKVIGIRNLHARLLGNSRKTISIVQATIQAFATQETNEELAERTGCYVVQMKPEYFNLPEIVAIPSKENILRAKDRRNETFDYDFTRQLDPYQGLHRPKRVVLHDRTTKRWKGGVRRMRYIIKEVIRGRRY
;
A
#
# COMPACT_ATOMS: atom_id res chain seq x y z
N MET A 1 14.21 -6.11 -1.34
CA MET A 1 15.24 -5.08 -1.67
C MET A 1 16.41 -5.26 -0.73
N GLY A 2 17.64 -5.25 -1.25
CA GLY A 2 18.87 -5.33 -0.46
C GLY A 2 19.76 -4.13 -0.71
N ILE A 3 20.46 -3.68 0.33
CA ILE A 3 21.57 -2.73 0.23
C ILE A 3 22.81 -3.49 0.71
N GLY A 4 23.87 -3.44 -0.08
CA GLY A 4 25.19 -3.95 0.27
C GLY A 4 26.15 -2.79 0.37
N ASP A 5 26.99 -2.80 1.41
CA ASP A 5 28.04 -1.82 1.64
C ASP A 5 29.33 -2.60 1.92
N ALA A 6 30.35 -2.39 1.10
CA ALA A 6 31.64 -3.09 1.16
C ALA A 6 32.72 -2.22 0.51
N VAL A 7 33.99 -2.51 0.81
CA VAL A 7 35.14 -1.79 0.24
C VAL A 7 35.26 -2.07 -1.26
N GLU A 8 35.16 -3.35 -1.65
CA GLU A 8 35.16 -3.75 -3.06
C GLU A 8 33.75 -3.76 -3.66
N LYS A 9 33.68 -3.36 -4.94
CA LYS A 9 32.41 -3.26 -5.67
C LYS A 9 31.73 -4.63 -5.86
N ASN A 10 32.50 -5.68 -6.13
CA ASN A 10 31.96 -7.02 -6.40
C ASN A 10 31.30 -7.59 -5.14
N ASP A 11 31.97 -7.45 -4.00
CA ASP A 11 31.45 -7.88 -2.70
C ASP A 11 30.17 -7.12 -2.33
N ALA A 12 30.11 -5.81 -2.60
CA ALA A 12 28.91 -5.02 -2.37
C ALA A 12 27.71 -5.52 -3.20
N ILE A 13 27.93 -5.98 -4.44
CA ILE A 13 26.89 -6.53 -5.31
C ILE A 13 26.39 -7.87 -4.77
N ILE A 14 27.30 -8.76 -4.35
CA ILE A 14 26.96 -10.06 -3.76
C ILE A 14 26.14 -9.85 -2.48
N LEU A 15 26.61 -8.97 -1.59
CA LEU A 15 25.91 -8.64 -0.35
C LEU A 15 24.53 -8.03 -0.61
N ALA A 16 24.41 -7.15 -1.62
CA ALA A 16 23.14 -6.57 -2.02
C ALA A 16 22.16 -7.63 -2.55
N ARG A 17 22.65 -8.61 -3.33
CA ARG A 17 21.87 -9.75 -3.84
C ARG A 17 21.36 -10.60 -2.69
N ASP A 18 22.23 -11.01 -1.77
CA ASP A 18 21.87 -11.87 -0.63
C ASP A 18 20.84 -11.19 0.27
N ASN A 19 21.04 -9.89 0.53
CA ASN A 19 20.07 -9.08 1.27
C ASN A 19 18.74 -8.91 0.52
N ALA A 20 18.75 -8.92 -0.81
CA ALA A 20 17.52 -8.83 -1.60
C ALA A 20 16.70 -10.12 -1.53
N VAL A 21 17.36 -11.28 -1.60
CA VAL A 21 16.73 -12.60 -1.48
C VAL A 21 16.08 -12.80 -0.10
N LYS A 22 16.72 -12.30 0.96
CA LYS A 22 16.15 -12.35 2.32
C LYS A 22 14.91 -11.44 2.49
N ASN A 23 14.79 -10.40 1.67
CA ASN A 23 13.73 -9.39 1.76
C ASN A 23 12.82 -9.43 0.53
N LEU A 24 12.20 -10.58 0.28
CA LEU A 24 11.21 -10.78 -0.77
C LEU A 24 9.81 -10.40 -0.30
N HIS A 25 9.02 -9.83 -1.20
CA HIS A 25 7.63 -9.45 -0.94
C HIS A 25 6.73 -10.08 -2.01
N LYS A 26 5.66 -10.73 -1.57
CA LYS A 26 4.61 -11.24 -2.47
C LYS A 26 3.69 -10.09 -2.86
N VAL A 27 3.54 -9.85 -4.16
CA VAL A 27 2.65 -8.82 -4.70
C VAL A 27 1.44 -9.50 -5.33
N PRO A 28 0.20 -9.21 -4.89
CA PRO A 28 -0.99 -9.75 -5.52
C PRO A 28 -1.27 -9.01 -6.84
N LEU A 29 -1.45 -9.76 -7.93
CA LEU A 29 -1.73 -9.24 -9.27
C LEU A 29 -3.13 -9.66 -9.73
N GLN A 30 -3.73 -8.85 -10.60
CA GLN A 30 -4.94 -9.23 -11.33
C GLN A 30 -4.61 -10.08 -12.57
N SER A 31 -5.62 -10.72 -13.15
CA SER A 31 -5.51 -11.58 -14.35
C SER A 31 -4.90 -10.87 -15.57
N ASN A 32 -5.11 -9.55 -15.68
CA ASN A 32 -4.53 -8.68 -16.72
C ASN A 32 -3.07 -8.26 -16.42
N HIS A 33 -2.42 -8.89 -15.43
CA HIS A 33 -1.07 -8.54 -14.97
C HIS A 33 -0.92 -7.05 -14.60
N SER A 34 -1.96 -6.49 -13.98
CA SER A 34 -2.04 -5.13 -13.46
C SER A 34 -2.22 -5.16 -11.93
N LEU A 35 -2.21 -3.98 -11.31
CA LEU A 35 -2.54 -3.84 -9.89
C LEU A 35 -4.06 -3.97 -9.68
N ILE A 36 -4.48 -4.36 -8.47
CA ILE A 36 -5.90 -4.54 -8.14
C ILE A 36 -6.65 -3.21 -8.09
N HIS A 37 -6.05 -2.20 -7.47
CA HIS A 37 -6.65 -0.88 -7.32
C HIS A 37 -5.59 0.20 -7.47
N ARG A 38 -6.06 1.45 -7.51
CA ARG A 38 -5.21 2.63 -7.54
C ARG A 38 -4.51 2.81 -6.20
N VAL A 39 -3.18 2.86 -6.21
CA VAL A 39 -2.38 3.01 -4.98
C VAL A 39 -1.64 4.35 -4.99
N LYS A 40 -1.74 5.10 -3.88
CA LYS A 40 -0.96 6.32 -3.66
C LYS A 40 -0.01 6.09 -2.49
N THR A 41 1.27 6.42 -2.68
CA THR A 41 2.28 6.31 -1.63
C THR A 41 3.08 7.59 -1.49
N LYS A 42 3.50 7.84 -0.25
CA LYS A 42 4.38 8.94 0.11
C LYS A 42 5.58 8.37 0.84
N MET A 43 6.77 8.71 0.37
CA MET A 43 8.04 8.38 1.02
C MET A 43 8.87 9.66 1.11
N ASN A 44 9.09 10.16 2.32
CA ASN A 44 9.74 11.46 2.53
C ASN A 44 9.01 12.60 1.75
N ARG A 45 9.72 13.28 0.83
CA ARG A 45 9.21 14.34 -0.06
C ARG A 45 8.76 13.80 -1.43
N LEU A 46 8.72 12.49 -1.60
CA LEU A 46 8.33 11.82 -2.84
C LEU A 46 6.89 11.33 -2.71
N HIS A 47 6.08 11.63 -3.73
CA HIS A 47 4.72 11.14 -3.87
C HIS A 47 4.60 10.36 -5.17
N ILE A 48 4.15 9.11 -5.10
CA ILE A 48 3.93 8.27 -6.28
C ILE A 48 2.48 7.81 -6.29
N SER A 49 1.82 8.00 -7.42
CA SER A 49 0.51 7.42 -7.70
C SER A 49 0.64 6.35 -8.77
N PHE A 50 0.13 5.16 -8.48
CA PHE A 50 0.03 4.01 -9.36
C PHE A 50 -1.42 3.82 -9.76
N ASP A 51 -1.68 3.85 -11.06
CA ASP A 51 -2.99 3.64 -11.63
C ASP A 51 -2.94 2.34 -12.47
N PRO A 52 -3.75 1.31 -12.13
CA PRO A 52 -3.86 0.12 -12.96
C PRO A 52 -4.49 0.47 -14.31
N ARG A 53 -4.05 -0.24 -15.35
CA ARG A 53 -4.49 -0.02 -16.73
C ARG A 53 -4.90 -1.34 -17.38
N PRO A 54 -5.81 -1.28 -18.39
CA PRO A 54 -6.25 -2.46 -19.12
C PRO A 54 -5.11 -3.07 -19.96
N ASP A 55 -5.37 -4.26 -20.49
CA ASP A 55 -4.43 -4.96 -21.35
C ASP A 55 -4.08 -4.15 -22.62
N GLY A 56 -2.83 -4.27 -23.06
CA GLY A 56 -2.31 -3.52 -24.22
C GLY A 56 -1.80 -2.11 -23.92
N TYR A 57 -1.99 -1.58 -22.71
CA TYR A 57 -1.49 -0.24 -22.35
C TYR A 57 0.04 -0.17 -22.21
N GLY A 58 0.64 -1.25 -21.66
CA GLY A 58 2.07 -1.34 -21.36
C GLY A 58 2.51 -0.57 -20.12
N LEU A 59 3.83 -0.37 -19.98
CA LEU A 59 4.45 0.30 -18.83
C LEU A 59 4.79 1.77 -19.13
N ARG A 60 3.97 2.70 -18.64
CA ARG A 60 4.21 4.15 -18.71
C ARG A 60 4.58 4.68 -17.33
N CYS A 61 5.85 4.55 -16.98
CA CYS A 61 6.38 4.84 -15.65
C CYS A 61 7.82 5.37 -15.71
N HIS A 62 8.32 5.88 -14.59
CA HIS A 62 9.74 6.20 -14.42
C HIS A 62 10.65 4.97 -14.64
N ARG A 63 11.86 5.16 -15.19
CA ARG A 63 12.78 4.06 -15.58
C ARG A 63 13.02 3.00 -14.50
N ILE A 64 13.18 3.42 -13.25
CA ILE A 64 13.41 2.53 -12.10
C ILE A 64 12.18 1.66 -11.83
N ILE A 65 11.00 2.29 -11.85
CA ILE A 65 9.71 1.61 -11.66
C ILE A 65 9.49 0.61 -12.79
N LYS A 66 9.80 1.00 -14.03
CA LYS A 66 9.71 0.11 -15.20
C LYS A 66 10.55 -1.15 -15.03
N SER A 67 11.80 -1.04 -14.55
CA SER A 67 12.64 -2.21 -14.28
C SER A 67 12.08 -3.10 -13.16
N MET A 68 11.53 -2.52 -12.10
CA MET A 68 10.90 -3.29 -11.02
C MET A 68 9.64 -4.02 -11.50
N CYS A 69 8.78 -3.34 -12.26
CA CYS A 69 7.56 -3.95 -12.82
C CYS A 69 7.88 -5.15 -13.72
N LYS A 70 8.97 -5.07 -14.51
CA LYS A 70 9.44 -6.20 -15.32
C LYS A 70 9.82 -7.42 -14.47
N VAL A 71 10.51 -7.21 -13.34
CA VAL A 71 10.90 -8.29 -12.42
C VAL A 71 9.68 -8.89 -11.70
N ILE A 72 8.71 -8.05 -11.34
CA ILE A 72 7.47 -8.49 -10.66
C ILE A 72 6.53 -9.23 -11.64
N GLY A 73 6.60 -8.92 -12.94
CA GLY A 73 5.69 -9.45 -13.95
C GLY A 73 4.44 -8.58 -14.20
N ILE A 74 4.48 -7.30 -13.83
CA ILE A 74 3.44 -6.32 -14.15
C ILE A 74 3.63 -5.86 -15.59
N ARG A 75 2.59 -6.00 -16.41
CA ARG A 75 2.62 -5.65 -17.84
C ARG A 75 2.02 -4.28 -18.12
N ASN A 76 0.94 -3.94 -17.40
CA ASN A 76 0.15 -2.73 -17.65
C ASN A 76 0.13 -1.85 -16.40
N LEU A 77 0.74 -0.67 -16.47
CA LEU A 77 0.77 0.26 -15.34
C LEU A 77 1.02 1.69 -15.81
N HIS A 78 0.29 2.62 -15.21
CA HIS A 78 0.61 4.04 -15.27
C HIS A 78 1.12 4.49 -13.90
N ALA A 79 2.29 5.13 -13.84
CA ALA A 79 2.83 5.65 -12.60
C ALA A 79 3.27 7.11 -12.77
N ARG A 80 2.67 7.99 -11.98
CA ARG A 80 3.05 9.40 -11.89
C ARG A 80 3.87 9.63 -10.63
N LEU A 81 5.06 10.18 -10.82
CA LEU A 81 5.99 10.52 -9.75
C LEU A 81 6.01 12.04 -9.57
N LEU A 82 5.81 12.50 -8.34
CA LEU A 82 5.84 13.90 -7.95
C LEU A 82 6.88 14.08 -6.83
N GLY A 83 7.72 15.10 -6.93
CA GLY A 83 8.80 15.38 -5.96
C GLY A 83 10.18 14.97 -6.45
N ASN A 84 11.10 14.68 -5.51
CA ASN A 84 12.52 14.48 -5.83
C ASN A 84 12.78 13.11 -6.49
N SER A 85 12.85 13.11 -7.81
CA SER A 85 13.12 11.93 -8.65
C SER A 85 14.57 11.44 -8.63
N ARG A 86 15.51 12.20 -8.04
CA ARG A 86 16.94 11.81 -7.99
C ARG A 86 17.22 10.73 -6.94
N LYS A 87 16.39 10.62 -5.89
CA LYS A 87 16.60 9.64 -4.81
C LYS A 87 16.05 8.27 -5.18
N THR A 88 16.85 7.48 -5.90
CA THR A 88 16.52 6.11 -6.34
C THR A 88 16.06 5.20 -5.20
N ILE A 89 16.76 5.20 -4.07
CA ILE A 89 16.44 4.37 -2.90
C ILE A 89 15.00 4.62 -2.41
N SER A 90 14.59 5.90 -2.32
CA SER A 90 13.25 6.26 -1.89
C SER A 90 12.17 5.87 -2.89
N ILE A 91 12.47 5.91 -4.20
CA ILE A 91 11.56 5.42 -5.25
C ILE A 91 11.32 3.92 -5.07
N VAL A 92 12.39 3.13 -4.92
CA VAL A 92 12.30 1.68 -4.73
C VAL A 92 11.52 1.34 -3.47
N GLN A 93 11.84 1.97 -2.33
CA GLN A 93 11.12 1.74 -1.07
C GLN A 93 9.63 2.08 -1.18
N ALA A 94 9.30 3.23 -1.77
CA ALA A 94 7.91 3.65 -1.98
C ALA A 94 7.13 2.68 -2.87
N THR A 95 7.74 2.17 -3.93
CA THR A 95 7.09 1.21 -4.85
C THR A 95 6.84 -0.14 -4.17
N ILE A 96 7.80 -0.65 -3.41
CA ILE A 96 7.64 -1.89 -2.65
C ILE A 96 6.56 -1.70 -1.59
N GLN A 97 6.53 -0.55 -0.92
CA GLN A 97 5.45 -0.22 0.02
C GLN A 97 4.09 -0.26 -0.66
N ALA A 98 3.97 0.43 -1.81
CA ALA A 98 2.71 0.52 -2.55
C ALA A 98 2.14 -0.87 -2.85
N PHE A 99 2.98 -1.73 -3.42
CA PHE A 99 2.57 -3.07 -3.84
C PHE A 99 2.32 -4.00 -2.65
N ALA A 100 3.05 -3.83 -1.55
CA ALA A 100 2.81 -4.61 -0.33
C ALA A 100 1.52 -4.19 0.40
N THR A 101 1.12 -2.92 0.30
CA THR A 101 -0.08 -2.40 1.00
C THR A 101 -1.40 -2.77 0.35
N GLN A 102 -1.36 -3.42 -0.81
CA GLN A 102 -2.53 -3.74 -1.62
C GLN A 102 -3.45 -4.76 -0.91
N GLU A 103 -4.74 -4.42 -0.76
CA GLU A 103 -5.82 -5.37 -0.45
C GLU A 103 -6.19 -6.20 -1.69
N THR A 104 -6.43 -7.49 -1.49
CA THR A 104 -7.01 -8.38 -2.51
C THR A 104 -8.53 -8.23 -2.57
N ASN A 105 -9.15 -8.68 -3.68
CA ASN A 105 -10.60 -8.64 -3.83
C ASN A 105 -11.31 -9.53 -2.79
N GLU A 106 -10.70 -10.66 -2.44
CA GLU A 106 -11.19 -11.57 -1.40
C GLU A 106 -11.14 -10.89 -0.02
N GLU A 107 -9.99 -10.31 0.34
CA GLU A 107 -9.85 -9.58 1.61
C GLU A 107 -10.80 -8.38 1.70
N LEU A 108 -11.06 -7.71 0.57
CA LEU A 108 -12.04 -6.64 0.48
C LEU A 108 -13.46 -7.15 0.74
N ALA A 109 -13.84 -8.27 0.11
CA ALA A 109 -15.14 -8.89 0.29
C ALA A 109 -15.32 -9.28 1.76
N GLU A 110 -14.34 -9.93 2.38
CA GLU A 110 -14.42 -10.34 3.78
C GLU A 110 -14.49 -9.15 4.75
N ARG A 111 -13.71 -8.09 4.50
CA ARG A 111 -13.74 -6.89 5.35
C ARG A 111 -15.11 -6.19 5.30
N THR A 112 -15.69 -6.10 4.11
CA THR A 112 -16.96 -5.38 3.89
C THR A 112 -18.18 -6.25 4.18
N GLY A 113 -18.07 -7.58 4.03
CA GLY A 113 -19.19 -8.51 4.02
C GLY A 113 -20.10 -8.37 2.79
N CYS A 114 -19.58 -7.77 1.72
CA CYS A 114 -20.31 -7.51 0.48
C CYS A 114 -19.67 -8.26 -0.70
N TYR A 115 -20.47 -8.54 -1.73
CA TYR A 115 -19.98 -9.07 -3.00
C TYR A 115 -19.14 -7.99 -3.71
N VAL A 116 -17.97 -8.39 -4.21
CA VAL A 116 -17.13 -7.51 -5.04
C VAL A 116 -17.48 -7.78 -6.49
N VAL A 117 -18.06 -6.77 -7.14
CA VAL A 117 -18.50 -6.83 -8.53
C VAL A 117 -17.57 -5.97 -9.39
N GLN A 118 -17.06 -6.53 -10.46
CA GLN A 118 -16.31 -5.82 -11.48
C GLN A 118 -17.24 -5.48 -12.64
N MET A 119 -17.21 -4.22 -13.05
CA MET A 119 -17.94 -3.73 -14.23
C MET A 119 -16.91 -3.33 -15.27
N LYS A 120 -16.95 -4.02 -16.41
CA LYS A 120 -16.03 -3.81 -17.54
C LYS A 120 -16.77 -3.11 -18.68
N PRO A 121 -16.28 -1.95 -19.17
CA PRO A 121 -16.91 -1.27 -20.31
C PRO A 121 -16.84 -2.11 -21.58
N GLU A 122 -15.88 -3.03 -21.69
CA GLU A 122 -15.74 -3.92 -22.85
C GLU A 122 -16.93 -4.89 -22.99
N TYR A 123 -17.56 -5.26 -21.87
CA TYR A 123 -18.71 -6.18 -21.82
C TYR A 123 -19.99 -5.43 -21.46
N PHE A 124 -20.19 -4.22 -22.01
CA PHE A 124 -21.38 -3.39 -21.79
C PHE A 124 -21.71 -3.15 -20.30
N ASN A 125 -20.69 -3.06 -19.44
CA ASN A 125 -20.83 -2.89 -17.99
C ASN A 125 -21.67 -3.98 -17.30
N LEU A 126 -21.69 -5.20 -17.84
CA LEU A 126 -22.31 -6.34 -17.16
C LEU A 126 -21.62 -6.62 -15.82
N PRO A 127 -22.39 -6.92 -14.75
CA PRO A 127 -21.83 -7.20 -13.43
C PRO A 127 -21.18 -8.58 -13.38
N GLU A 128 -19.86 -8.63 -13.23
CA GLU A 128 -19.09 -9.85 -13.02
C GLU A 128 -18.70 -9.97 -11.53
N ILE A 129 -19.11 -11.04 -10.86
CA ILE A 129 -18.74 -11.24 -9.44
C ILE A 129 -17.30 -11.74 -9.38
N VAL A 130 -16.42 -10.97 -8.73
CA VAL A 130 -14.99 -11.29 -8.61
C VAL A 130 -14.64 -11.92 -7.27
N ALA A 131 -15.33 -11.54 -6.20
CA ALA A 131 -15.14 -12.17 -4.89
C ALA A 131 -16.45 -12.24 -4.12
N ILE A 132 -16.61 -13.36 -3.40
CA ILE A 132 -17.76 -13.67 -2.56
C ILE A 132 -17.27 -13.70 -1.11
N PRO A 133 -17.91 -12.96 -0.19
CA PRO A 133 -17.56 -13.01 1.22
C PRO A 133 -18.07 -14.29 1.90
N SER A 134 -17.44 -14.67 3.01
CA SER A 134 -17.94 -15.75 3.88
C SER A 134 -19.34 -15.45 4.43
N LYS A 135 -20.16 -16.51 4.61
CA LYS A 135 -21.54 -16.41 5.11
C LYS A 135 -21.62 -15.68 6.46
N GLU A 136 -20.66 -15.91 7.35
CA GLU A 136 -20.57 -15.26 8.66
C GLU A 136 -20.38 -13.74 8.51
N ASN A 137 -19.49 -13.30 7.62
CA ASN A 137 -19.23 -11.88 7.41
C ASN A 137 -20.40 -11.18 6.71
N ILE A 138 -21.16 -11.88 5.87
CA ILE A 138 -22.43 -11.36 5.32
C ILE A 138 -23.42 -11.08 6.45
N LEU A 139 -23.56 -12.00 7.40
CA LEU A 139 -24.47 -11.83 8.53
C LEU A 139 -24.03 -10.68 9.43
N ARG A 140 -22.75 -10.65 9.83
CA ARG A 140 -22.17 -9.54 10.60
C ARG A 140 -22.32 -8.18 9.91
N ALA A 141 -22.24 -8.13 8.59
CA ALA A 141 -22.46 -6.89 7.83
C ALA A 141 -23.94 -6.48 7.76
N LYS A 142 -24.88 -7.43 7.85
CA LYS A 142 -26.30 -7.10 8.02
C LYS A 142 -26.58 -6.52 9.41
N ASP A 143 -26.04 -7.14 10.46
CA ASP A 143 -26.23 -6.67 11.84
C ASP A 143 -25.71 -5.24 12.04
N ARG A 144 -24.48 -4.95 11.56
CA ARG A 144 -23.90 -3.59 11.57
C ARG A 144 -24.76 -2.55 10.85
N ARG A 145 -25.43 -2.92 9.75
CA ARG A 145 -26.32 -2.01 9.01
C ARG A 145 -27.60 -1.74 9.77
N ASN A 146 -28.15 -2.73 10.46
CA ASN A 146 -29.36 -2.58 11.26
C ASN A 146 -29.14 -1.66 12.48
N GLU A 147 -27.93 -1.65 13.06
CA GLU A 147 -27.59 -0.77 14.20
C GLU A 147 -27.42 0.72 13.81
N THR A 148 -27.14 1.04 12.55
CA THR A 148 -26.79 2.41 12.11
C THR A 148 -27.99 3.17 11.49
N PHE A 149 -29.23 2.81 11.82
CA PHE A 149 -30.44 3.42 11.25
C PHE A 149 -30.73 4.88 11.68
N ASP A 150 -29.77 5.56 12.32
CA ASP A 150 -29.78 7.03 12.40
C ASP A 150 -29.19 7.60 11.10
N TYR A 151 -30.05 8.09 10.22
CA TYR A 151 -29.70 8.74 8.96
C TYR A 151 -28.90 10.03 9.19
N ASP A 152 -27.58 9.91 9.27
CA ASP A 152 -26.68 11.07 9.34
C ASP A 152 -26.37 11.58 7.93
N PHE A 153 -27.14 12.58 7.47
CA PHE A 153 -27.03 13.24 6.16
C PHE A 153 -25.62 13.76 5.84
N THR A 154 -24.76 13.95 6.85
CA THR A 154 -23.39 14.44 6.67
C THR A 154 -22.43 13.44 6.02
N ARG A 155 -22.70 12.12 6.08
CA ARG A 155 -21.85 11.08 5.47
C ARG A 155 -21.99 10.95 3.96
N GLN A 156 -23.03 11.55 3.38
CA GLN A 156 -23.34 11.47 1.95
C GLN A 156 -22.39 12.32 1.08
N LEU A 157 -21.66 13.25 1.70
CA LEU A 157 -20.71 14.17 1.08
C LEU A 157 -19.24 13.71 1.16
N ASP A 158 -18.98 12.42 1.41
CA ASP A 158 -17.62 11.88 1.41
C ASP A 158 -17.30 11.23 0.03
N PRO A 159 -16.59 11.92 -0.89
CA PRO A 159 -16.40 11.48 -2.28
C PRO A 159 -15.52 10.22 -2.44
N TYR A 160 -15.05 9.62 -1.34
CA TYR A 160 -14.17 8.43 -1.36
C TYR A 160 -14.74 7.19 -0.67
N GLN A 161 -15.87 7.28 0.07
CA GLN A 161 -16.55 6.18 0.79
C GLN A 161 -15.66 5.06 1.40
N GLY A 162 -14.40 5.34 1.76
CA GLY A 162 -13.48 4.41 2.42
C GLY A 162 -13.37 3.00 1.83
N LEU A 163 -13.68 2.77 0.55
CA LEU A 163 -13.90 1.41 0.03
C LEU A 163 -12.61 0.57 0.03
N HIS A 164 -11.45 1.20 -0.13
CA HIS A 164 -10.13 0.57 0.03
C HIS A 164 -9.34 1.26 1.13
N ARG A 165 -8.91 0.51 2.15
CA ARG A 165 -7.95 0.98 3.14
C ARG A 165 -6.63 0.27 2.87
N PRO A 166 -5.56 0.98 2.44
CA PRO A 166 -4.28 0.32 2.25
C PRO A 166 -3.86 -0.34 3.56
N LYS A 167 -3.41 -1.61 3.50
CA LYS A 167 -2.92 -2.32 4.68
C LYS A 167 -1.84 -1.48 5.34
N ARG A 168 -1.85 -1.38 6.67
CA ARG A 168 -0.73 -0.75 7.38
C ARG A 168 0.46 -1.70 7.35
N VAL A 169 1.24 -1.64 6.27
CA VAL A 169 2.51 -2.36 6.19
C VAL A 169 3.56 -1.55 6.94
N VAL A 170 4.00 -2.07 8.08
CA VAL A 170 5.21 -1.55 8.75
C VAL A 170 6.40 -2.06 7.94
N LEU A 171 6.81 -1.31 6.92
CA LEU A 171 8.16 -1.47 6.40
C LEU A 171 9.09 -1.07 7.55
N HIS A 172 10.02 -1.95 7.94
CA HIS A 172 11.02 -1.65 8.96
C HIS A 172 11.84 -0.44 8.52
N ASP A 173 11.37 0.75 8.87
CA ASP A 173 12.06 1.99 8.63
C ASP A 173 13.21 2.03 9.64
N ARG A 174 14.43 1.74 9.19
CA ARG A 174 15.64 1.77 10.04
C ARG A 174 15.83 3.15 10.70
N THR A 175 15.15 4.20 10.22
CA THR A 175 15.16 5.54 10.84
C THR A 175 14.33 5.63 12.12
N THR A 176 13.33 4.77 12.32
CA THR A 176 12.46 4.78 13.53
C THR A 176 13.18 4.33 14.80
N LYS A 177 14.29 3.56 14.70
CA LYS A 177 15.12 3.22 15.87
C LYS A 177 15.78 4.46 16.49
N ARG A 178 16.07 5.50 15.71
CA ARG A 178 16.66 6.76 16.21
C ARG A 178 15.66 7.60 17.02
N TRP A 179 14.36 7.44 16.74
CA TRP A 179 13.26 8.15 17.42
C TRP A 179 12.81 7.53 18.75
N LYS A 180 13.15 6.27 19.04
CA LYS A 180 12.80 5.63 20.33
C LYS A 180 13.50 6.25 21.54
N GLY A 181 14.64 6.93 21.34
CA GLY A 181 15.37 7.63 22.41
C GLY A 181 14.66 8.90 22.91
N GLY A 182 13.97 9.63 22.02
CA GLY A 182 13.29 10.90 22.35
C GLY A 182 11.98 10.71 23.10
N VAL A 183 11.22 9.66 22.77
CA VAL A 183 9.90 9.37 23.39
C VAL A 183 10.03 9.01 24.88
N ARG A 184 11.16 8.43 25.31
CA ARG A 184 11.40 8.15 26.74
C ARG A 184 11.62 9.43 27.56
N ARG A 185 12.28 10.46 27.02
CA ARG A 185 12.44 11.75 27.71
C ARG A 185 11.13 12.52 27.81
N MET A 186 10.30 12.52 26.76
CA MET A 186 8.99 13.19 26.78
C MET A 186 8.01 12.56 27.77
N ARG A 187 8.02 11.22 27.92
CA ARG A 187 7.22 10.52 28.93
C ARG A 187 7.63 10.86 30.36
N TYR A 188 8.93 11.14 30.60
CA TYR A 188 9.42 11.57 31.91
C TYR A 188 8.96 12.99 32.23
N ILE A 189 9.13 13.93 31.29
CA ILE A 189 8.72 15.34 31.46
C ILE A 189 7.21 15.43 31.70
N ILE A 190 6.38 14.69 30.94
CA ILE A 190 4.92 14.69 31.14
C ILE A 190 4.53 14.05 32.48
N LYS A 191 5.23 12.99 32.92
CA LYS A 191 4.99 12.40 34.25
C LYS A 191 5.42 13.31 35.40
N GLU A 192 6.47 14.11 35.23
CA GLU A 192 6.93 15.08 36.22
C GLU A 192 6.00 16.29 36.31
N VAL A 193 5.51 16.79 35.17
CA VAL A 193 4.49 17.87 35.13
C VAL A 193 3.18 17.42 35.78
N ILE A 194 2.74 16.17 35.55
CA ILE A 194 1.51 15.63 36.17
C ILE A 194 1.70 15.36 37.68
N ARG A 195 2.92 15.14 38.16
CA ARG A 195 3.22 14.90 39.59
C ARG A 195 3.50 16.17 40.41
N GLY A 196 3.28 17.34 39.84
CA GLY A 196 3.27 18.60 40.60
C GLY A 196 4.63 19.01 41.20
N ARG A 197 5.75 18.44 40.76
CA ARG A 197 7.07 19.00 41.04
C ARG A 197 7.43 19.95 39.90
N ARG A 198 7.25 21.25 40.13
CA ARG A 198 7.99 22.24 39.33
C ARG A 198 9.45 22.22 39.76
N TYR A 199 10.30 22.53 38.78
CA TYR A 199 11.74 22.79 38.84
C TYR A 199 12.18 23.56 40.09
#